data_AF-A0A7C2AAS1-F1
#
_entry.id   AF-A0A7C2AAS1-F1
#
_cell.length_a   1.000
_cell.length_b   1.000
_cell.length_c   1.000
_cell.angle_alpha   90.00
_cell.angle_beta   90.00
_cell.angle_gamma   90.00
#
_symmetry.space_group_name_H-M   'P 1'
#
loop_
_entity.id
_entity.type
_entity.pdbx_description
1 polymer ?
#
loop_
_entity_poly.entity_id
_entity_poly.type
_entity_poly.pdbx_seq_one_letter_code
_entity_poly.pdbx_strand_id
1 'polypeptide(L)'
;MADVNNPPSGGFKEGGWYWNPKLGEAQHFSGGSFGAGSTLNVPGETGFGQRVSKEVQAQSGFVAQPKPRPQTKEEVTPFLQNFQTQAFDVANAPATKISTPAEIRAQLEPETGLPDLIKRGELRQGFRADLGVAGLEDESNILKAERREEEASLRERSTAQRGKGRPLNVVQGRIGEIERQSREKIDFIGRQQSRITDQLNTKYTLIGQMMSDAGLDYVDATERYETEYNQNLKVYELISGEKKEARSAFESDRIAAKANLQTYINVITEGNLDPSSLSGDQKLMISKLEAQSGLPIGFISNLKMSAQDKLISVNEKTGEALMMGSDGLFDVVQTGLRPTPTKETEGESKSFFTNSAKTDIENGVGLIKVLQIYSGEMDVNSLYKLYNINSPHGRANETVDELRPFGIDPKLVESDKSLGL
;
A
#
# COMPACT_ATOMS: atom_id res chain seq x y z
N MET A 1 -12.31 -8.97 30.06
CA MET A 1 -13.04 -7.66 30.12
C MET A 1 -13.01 -7.20 31.57
N ALA A 2 -12.34 -6.09 31.90
CA ALA A 2 -12.28 -5.60 33.28
C ALA A 2 -13.65 -5.08 33.75
N ASP A 3 -14.07 -5.47 34.95
CA ASP A 3 -15.30 -5.00 35.58
C ASP A 3 -15.24 -3.48 35.75
N VAL A 4 -16.10 -2.78 35.02
CA VAL A 4 -16.16 -1.30 34.95
C VAL A 4 -16.59 -0.68 36.27
N ASN A 5 -17.12 -1.49 37.20
CA ASN A 5 -17.66 -1.02 38.46
C ASN A 5 -16.66 -1.05 39.63
N ASN A 6 -15.45 -1.59 39.45
CA ASN A 6 -14.48 -1.70 40.55
C ASN A 6 -13.02 -1.54 40.07
N PRO A 7 -12.54 -0.30 39.82
CA PRO A 7 -11.16 -0.08 39.37
C PRO A 7 -10.16 -0.47 40.48
N PRO A 8 -9.07 -1.20 40.16
CA PRO A 8 -8.04 -1.53 41.14
C PRO A 8 -7.35 -0.27 41.69
N SER A 9 -7.05 -0.24 42.99
CA SER A 9 -6.38 0.89 43.63
C SER A 9 -4.93 1.02 43.13
N GLY A 10 -4.69 1.96 42.21
CA GLY A 10 -3.37 2.28 41.69
C GLY A 10 -3.36 3.70 41.12
N GLY A 11 -2.31 4.47 41.45
CA GLY A 11 -2.09 5.81 40.91
C GLY A 11 -1.05 5.79 39.80
N PHE A 12 -1.11 6.77 38.90
CA PHE A 12 -0.10 7.00 37.86
C PHE A 12 0.98 7.96 38.38
N LYS A 13 2.25 7.64 38.10
CA LYS A 13 3.42 8.41 38.55
C LYS A 13 3.79 9.55 37.60
N GLU A 14 3.57 9.34 36.31
CA GLU A 14 3.87 10.31 35.26
C GLU A 14 2.53 10.82 34.72
N GLY A 15 2.44 12.14 34.56
CA GLY A 15 1.25 12.81 34.07
C GLY A 15 0.86 12.40 32.66
N GLY A 16 -0.31 12.86 32.21
CA GLY A 16 -0.78 12.64 30.84
C GLY A 16 -1.52 13.86 30.30
N TRP A 17 -1.86 13.83 29.02
CA TRP A 17 -2.67 14.86 28.37
C TRP A 17 -4.10 14.37 28.16
N TYR A 18 -5.09 15.24 28.35
CA TYR A 18 -6.48 14.97 28.01
C TYR A 18 -7.10 16.19 27.33
N TRP A 19 -8.12 15.95 26.50
CA TRP A 19 -8.85 17.04 25.84
C TRP A 19 -9.94 17.59 26.77
N ASN A 20 -9.89 18.89 27.08
CA ASN A 20 -10.93 19.53 27.88
C ASN A 20 -11.97 20.20 26.95
N PRO A 21 -13.18 19.62 26.78
CA PRO A 21 -14.16 20.14 25.84
C PRO A 21 -14.73 21.52 26.24
N LYS A 22 -14.60 21.92 27.51
CA LYS A 22 -15.07 23.23 27.98
C LYS A 22 -14.12 24.36 27.58
N LEU A 23 -12.83 24.06 27.46
CA LEU A 23 -11.80 25.03 27.11
C LEU A 23 -11.35 24.92 25.65
N GLY A 24 -11.67 23.80 24.98
CA GLY A 24 -11.29 23.58 23.59
C GLY A 24 -9.78 23.39 23.40
N GLU A 25 -9.09 22.90 24.44
CA GLU A 25 -7.63 22.70 24.44
C GLU A 25 -7.24 21.41 25.19
N ALA A 26 -6.03 20.92 24.90
CA ALA A 26 -5.43 19.81 25.63
C ALA A 26 -4.83 20.30 26.95
N GLN A 27 -5.16 19.63 28.05
CA GLN A 27 -4.63 19.92 29.38
C GLN A 27 -3.80 18.75 29.90
N HIS A 28 -2.73 19.08 30.62
CA HIS A 28 -1.86 18.11 31.26
C HIS A 28 -2.26 17.92 32.72
N PHE A 29 -2.30 16.69 33.20
CA PHE A 29 -2.49 16.38 34.63
C PHE A 29 -1.21 15.82 35.24
N SER A 30 -0.93 16.13 36.50
CA SER A 30 0.32 15.73 37.18
C SER A 30 0.07 14.69 38.28
N GLY A 31 -0.17 13.44 37.88
CA GLY A 31 -0.41 12.32 38.80
C GLY A 31 -1.88 12.15 39.22
N GLY A 32 -2.16 11.12 40.04
CA GLY A 32 -3.48 10.79 40.57
C GLY A 32 -3.96 9.38 40.23
N SER A 33 -5.27 9.13 40.20
CA SER A 33 -5.85 7.81 39.88
C SER A 33 -7.03 7.94 38.91
N PHE A 34 -7.47 6.83 38.29
CA PHE A 34 -8.74 6.81 37.55
C PHE A 34 -9.84 6.27 38.46
N GLY A 35 -10.92 7.02 38.60
CA GLY A 35 -12.15 6.58 39.24
C GLY A 35 -12.98 5.67 38.33
N ALA A 36 -14.15 5.25 38.84
CA ALA A 36 -15.09 4.43 38.09
C ALA A 36 -15.46 5.08 36.74
N GLY A 37 -15.59 4.26 35.70
CA GLY A 37 -15.90 4.73 34.34
C GLY A 37 -14.80 5.55 33.66
N SER A 38 -13.53 5.35 34.08
CA SER A 38 -12.35 6.02 33.52
C SER A 38 -12.33 7.54 33.73
N THR A 39 -12.83 7.98 34.89
CA THR A 39 -12.85 9.40 35.26
C THR A 39 -11.55 9.81 35.94
N LEU A 40 -11.01 10.98 35.64
CA LEU A 40 -9.79 11.49 36.27
C LEU A 40 -10.05 11.78 37.76
N ASN A 41 -9.37 11.10 38.68
CA ASN A 41 -9.49 11.31 40.13
C ASN A 41 -8.21 11.98 40.66
N VAL A 42 -8.12 13.28 40.38
CA VAL A 42 -7.04 14.19 40.82
C VAL A 42 -7.66 15.39 41.55
N PRO A 43 -7.90 15.29 42.88
CA PRO A 43 -8.54 16.37 43.62
C PRO A 43 -7.76 17.68 43.49
N GLY A 44 -8.41 18.72 42.98
CA GLY A 44 -7.83 20.07 42.85
C GLY A 44 -7.29 20.43 41.45
N GLU A 45 -7.22 19.49 40.51
CA GLU A 45 -6.86 19.81 39.12
C GLU A 45 -8.11 20.07 38.25
N THR A 46 -7.98 21.01 37.32
CA THR A 46 -8.90 21.11 36.18
C THR A 46 -8.87 19.76 35.47
N GLY A 47 -10.01 19.05 35.42
CA GLY A 47 -10.09 17.70 34.87
C GLY A 47 -10.69 16.66 35.81
N PHE A 48 -10.76 16.93 37.13
CA PHE A 48 -11.40 16.05 38.11
C PHE A 48 -12.81 15.62 37.67
N GLY A 49 -13.05 14.31 37.63
CA GLY A 49 -14.32 13.69 37.23
C GLY A 49 -14.55 13.59 35.72
N GLN A 50 -13.64 14.08 34.86
CA GLN A 50 -13.79 13.94 33.40
C GLN A 50 -13.38 12.55 32.93
N ARG A 51 -14.15 11.97 31.99
CA ARG A 51 -13.80 10.69 31.36
C ARG A 51 -12.65 10.88 30.39
N VAL A 52 -11.64 10.04 30.49
CA VAL A 52 -10.51 10.03 29.54
C VAL A 52 -10.65 8.87 28.55
N SER A 53 -10.03 9.00 27.37
CA SER A 53 -10.02 7.93 26.37
C SER A 53 -9.18 6.73 26.83
N LYS A 54 -9.27 5.60 26.13
CA LYS A 54 -8.47 4.39 26.44
C LYS A 54 -6.98 4.62 26.17
N GLU A 55 -6.66 5.44 25.18
CA GLU A 55 -5.29 5.80 24.81
C GLU A 55 -4.62 6.61 25.93
N VAL A 56 -5.34 7.55 26.56
CA VAL A 56 -4.85 8.30 27.72
C VAL A 56 -4.63 7.38 28.93
N GLN A 57 -5.47 6.38 29.11
CA GLN A 57 -5.30 5.35 30.16
C GLN A 57 -4.06 4.47 29.89
N ALA A 58 -3.75 4.19 28.63
CA ALA A 58 -2.56 3.43 28.24
C ALA A 58 -1.28 4.26 28.32
N GLN A 59 -1.33 5.54 27.94
CA GLN A 59 -0.19 6.46 27.95
C GLN A 59 0.24 6.90 29.35
N SER A 60 -0.70 6.99 30.30
CA SER A 60 -0.43 7.44 31.68
C SER A 60 0.41 6.47 32.51
N GLY A 61 1.09 5.52 31.86
CA GLY A 61 2.00 4.59 32.50
C GLY A 61 1.33 3.99 33.71
N PHE A 62 0.24 3.24 33.51
CA PHE A 62 -0.43 2.53 34.58
C PHE A 62 0.59 1.55 35.17
N VAL A 63 1.38 2.02 36.12
CA VAL A 63 2.24 1.20 36.94
C VAL A 63 1.25 0.50 37.84
N ALA A 64 0.70 -0.62 37.36
CA ALA A 64 0.21 -1.63 38.26
C ALA A 64 1.35 -1.82 39.26
N GLN A 65 1.17 -1.29 40.48
CA GLN A 65 2.07 -1.60 41.59
C GLN A 65 2.22 -3.11 41.53
N PRO A 66 3.41 -3.64 41.20
CA PRO A 66 3.56 -5.08 41.10
C PRO A 66 3.09 -5.59 42.44
N LYS A 67 1.97 -6.34 42.46
CA LYS A 67 1.45 -6.90 43.70
C LYS A 67 2.65 -7.55 44.39
N PRO A 68 2.90 -7.24 45.68
CA PRO A 68 4.10 -7.71 46.35
C PRO A 68 4.21 -9.20 46.11
N ARG A 69 5.40 -9.64 45.67
CA ARG A 69 5.66 -11.06 45.42
C ARG A 69 5.25 -11.83 46.69
N PRO A 70 4.57 -12.98 46.56
CA PRO A 70 4.14 -13.76 47.72
C PRO A 70 5.35 -14.01 48.63
N GLN A 71 5.26 -13.64 49.90
CA GLN A 71 6.36 -13.76 50.86
C GLN A 71 6.28 -15.03 51.69
N THR A 72 5.14 -15.70 51.68
CA THR A 72 4.87 -16.94 52.40
C THR A 72 4.38 -18.03 51.45
N LYS A 73 4.56 -19.30 51.82
CA LYS A 73 4.12 -20.44 51.00
C LYS A 73 2.60 -20.45 50.81
N GLU A 74 1.87 -19.93 51.78
CA GLU A 74 0.41 -19.83 51.81
C GLU A 74 -0.11 -18.79 50.80
N GLU A 75 0.69 -17.77 50.46
CA GLU A 75 0.34 -16.71 49.49
C GLU A 75 0.58 -17.11 48.03
N VAL A 76 1.39 -18.15 47.78
CA VAL A 76 1.75 -18.59 46.42
C VAL A 76 0.52 -19.09 45.66
N THR A 77 -0.33 -19.90 46.31
CA THR A 77 -1.51 -20.50 45.68
C THR A 77 -2.54 -19.46 45.18
N PRO A 78 -3.01 -18.48 45.99
CA PRO A 78 -3.92 -17.45 45.52
C PRO A 78 -3.28 -16.49 44.51
N PHE A 79 -1.96 -16.26 44.59
CA PHE A 79 -1.23 -15.48 43.58
C PHE A 79 -1.25 -16.17 42.22
N LEU A 80 -0.95 -17.47 42.17
CA LEU A 80 -0.96 -18.26 40.94
C LEU A 80 -2.37 -18.37 40.34
N GLN A 81 -3.42 -18.55 41.15
CA GLN A 81 -4.81 -18.57 40.67
C GLN A 81 -5.25 -17.24 40.05
N ASN A 82 -4.91 -16.11 40.68
CA ASN A 82 -5.29 -14.79 40.15
C ASN A 82 -4.54 -14.49 38.85
N PHE A 83 -3.26 -14.87 38.79
CA PHE A 83 -2.44 -14.79 37.59
C PHE A 83 -3.00 -15.65 36.45
N GLN A 84 -3.41 -16.87 36.77
CA GLN A 84 -3.99 -17.81 35.83
C GLN A 84 -5.30 -17.28 35.20
N THR A 85 -6.18 -16.69 35.99
CA THR A 85 -7.42 -16.07 35.49
C THR A 85 -7.14 -14.89 34.54
N GLN A 86 -6.16 -14.05 34.85
CA GLN A 86 -5.79 -12.92 33.98
C GLN A 86 -5.15 -13.39 32.66
N ALA A 87 -4.31 -14.42 32.69
CA ALA A 87 -3.72 -15.01 31.49
C ALA A 87 -4.77 -15.66 30.57
N PHE A 88 -5.82 -16.26 31.15
CA PHE A 88 -6.90 -16.89 30.38
C PHE A 88 -7.83 -15.90 29.68
N ASP A 89 -8.06 -14.73 30.26
CA ASP A 89 -8.86 -13.67 29.64
C ASP A 89 -8.21 -13.10 28.37
N VAL A 90 -6.88 -13.11 28.30
CA VAL A 90 -6.12 -12.69 27.10
C VAL A 90 -6.10 -13.81 26.04
N ALA A 91 -5.95 -15.06 26.47
CA ALA A 91 -5.87 -16.22 25.57
C ALA A 91 -7.17 -16.55 24.82
N ASN A 92 -8.33 -16.14 25.35
CA ASN A 92 -9.64 -16.36 24.72
C ASN A 92 -10.09 -15.20 23.82
N ALA A 93 -9.22 -14.20 23.56
CA ALA A 93 -9.54 -13.17 22.58
C ALA A 93 -9.74 -13.81 21.19
N PRO A 94 -10.83 -13.52 20.47
CA PRO A 94 -11.10 -14.12 19.17
C PRO A 94 -9.94 -13.81 18.23
N ALA A 95 -9.39 -14.85 17.58
CA ALA A 95 -8.33 -14.69 16.59
C ALA A 95 -8.78 -13.67 15.53
N THR A 96 -8.09 -12.53 15.48
CA THR A 96 -8.32 -11.50 14.49
C THR A 96 -8.07 -12.11 13.12
N LYS A 97 -9.13 -12.25 12.31
CA LYS A 97 -9.01 -12.68 10.92
C LYS A 97 -8.13 -11.67 10.19
N ILE A 98 -6.89 -12.06 9.91
CA ILE A 98 -5.98 -11.26 9.11
C ILE A 98 -6.45 -11.39 7.66
N SER A 99 -7.00 -10.32 7.08
CA SER A 99 -7.36 -10.29 5.66
C SER A 99 -6.17 -10.70 4.81
N THR A 100 -6.41 -11.59 3.85
CA THR A 100 -5.38 -12.15 2.98
C THR A 100 -4.81 -11.07 2.04
N PRO A 101 -3.58 -11.22 1.56
CA PRO A 101 -2.99 -10.26 0.60
C PRO A 101 -3.81 -10.07 -0.68
N ALA A 102 -4.57 -11.09 -1.09
CA ALA A 102 -5.44 -11.03 -2.26
C ALA A 102 -6.70 -10.18 -2.00
N GLU A 103 -7.33 -10.32 -0.83
CA GLU A 103 -8.47 -9.48 -0.42
C GLU A 103 -8.06 -8.02 -0.26
N ILE A 104 -6.85 -7.78 0.25
CA ILE A 104 -6.32 -6.42 0.37
C ILE A 104 -6.04 -5.83 -1.02
N ARG A 105 -5.44 -6.59 -1.96
CA ARG A 105 -5.26 -6.10 -3.34
C ARG A 105 -6.58 -5.76 -4.02
N ALA A 106 -7.59 -6.62 -3.88
CA ALA A 106 -8.91 -6.38 -4.47
C ALA A 106 -9.61 -5.14 -3.88
N GLN A 107 -9.28 -4.73 -2.66
CA GLN A 107 -9.77 -3.50 -2.03
C GLN A 107 -8.94 -2.25 -2.38
N LEU A 108 -7.77 -2.42 -3.00
CA LEU A 108 -6.85 -1.31 -3.30
C LEU A 108 -6.87 -0.89 -4.77
N GLU A 109 -7.37 -1.72 -5.67
CA GLU A 109 -7.59 -1.33 -7.06
C GLU A 109 -8.75 -0.31 -7.08
N PRO A 110 -8.52 0.94 -7.54
CA PRO A 110 -9.59 1.90 -7.70
C PRO A 110 -10.64 1.31 -8.66
N GLU A 111 -11.92 1.46 -8.31
CA GLU A 111 -13.03 0.98 -9.16
C GLU A 111 -13.04 1.72 -10.51
N THR A 112 -12.50 2.94 -10.53
CA THR A 112 -12.26 3.69 -11.76
C THR A 112 -10.93 3.27 -12.39
N GLY A 113 -11.02 2.71 -13.60
CA GLY A 113 -9.84 2.45 -14.42
C GLY A 113 -9.08 3.74 -14.74
N LEU A 114 -7.80 3.59 -15.09
CA LEU A 114 -6.98 4.73 -15.52
C LEU A 114 -7.69 5.48 -16.67
N PRO A 115 -7.79 6.82 -16.62
CA PRO A 115 -8.40 7.58 -17.70
C PRO A 115 -7.70 7.31 -19.02
N ASP A 116 -8.47 7.03 -20.07
CA ASP A 116 -7.92 6.84 -21.41
C ASP A 116 -7.23 8.12 -21.90
N LEU A 117 -6.05 7.96 -22.51
CA LEU A 117 -5.31 9.08 -23.08
C LEU A 117 -6.13 9.76 -24.19
N ILE A 118 -6.41 11.06 -24.03
CA ILE A 118 -7.05 11.84 -25.08
C ILE A 118 -6.13 11.94 -26.29
N LYS A 119 -6.54 11.31 -27.39
CA LYS A 119 -5.93 11.49 -28.70
C LYS A 119 -6.40 12.80 -29.35
N ARG A 120 -5.86 13.92 -28.87
CA ARG A 120 -6.25 15.29 -29.28
C ARG A 120 -6.25 15.52 -30.79
N GLY A 121 -5.35 14.88 -31.52
CA GLY A 121 -5.29 14.96 -32.98
C GLY A 121 -6.50 14.35 -33.67
N GLU A 122 -6.86 13.12 -33.27
CA GLU A 122 -8.03 12.40 -33.78
C GLU A 122 -9.32 13.11 -33.38
N LEU A 123 -9.41 13.56 -32.13
CA LEU A 123 -10.57 14.27 -31.61
C LEU A 123 -10.85 15.57 -32.39
N ARG A 124 -9.81 16.38 -32.62
CA ARG A 124 -9.92 17.61 -33.42
C ARG A 124 -10.32 17.32 -34.86
N GLN A 125 -9.80 16.24 -35.45
CA GLN A 125 -10.17 15.84 -36.81
C GLN A 125 -11.63 15.40 -36.88
N GLY A 126 -12.12 14.67 -35.86
CA GLY A 126 -13.53 14.35 -35.68
C GLY A 126 -14.40 15.60 -35.67
N PHE A 127 -14.09 16.57 -34.79
CA PHE A 127 -14.87 17.81 -34.72
C PHE A 127 -14.85 18.63 -36.03
N ARG A 128 -13.73 18.67 -36.75
CA ARG A 128 -13.68 19.33 -38.07
C ARG A 128 -14.57 18.63 -39.10
N ALA A 129 -14.63 17.30 -39.06
CA ALA A 129 -15.49 16.52 -39.94
C ALA A 129 -16.97 16.72 -39.58
N ASP A 130 -17.32 16.60 -38.30
CA ASP A 130 -18.70 16.73 -37.80
C ASP A 130 -19.28 18.13 -38.07
N LEU A 131 -18.46 19.17 -37.90
CA LEU A 131 -18.87 20.54 -38.18
C LEU A 131 -18.76 20.91 -39.66
N GLY A 132 -18.28 20.02 -40.54
CA GLY A 132 -18.16 20.29 -41.98
C GLY A 132 -17.24 21.49 -42.28
N VAL A 133 -16.12 21.62 -41.56
CA VAL A 133 -15.16 22.72 -41.75
C VAL A 133 -14.48 22.62 -43.12
N ALA A 134 -14.10 21.41 -43.53
CA ALA A 134 -13.42 21.17 -44.81
C ALA A 134 -14.22 21.71 -46.00
N GLY A 135 -15.53 21.47 -46.05
CA GLY A 135 -16.38 21.97 -47.13
C GLY A 135 -16.42 23.49 -47.24
N LEU A 136 -16.40 24.21 -46.10
CA LEU A 136 -16.35 25.67 -46.10
C LEU A 136 -14.98 26.22 -46.51
N GLU A 137 -13.89 25.52 -46.18
CA GLU A 137 -12.55 25.88 -46.63
C GLU A 137 -12.41 25.73 -48.15
N ASP A 138 -12.96 24.64 -48.70
CA ASP A 138 -13.01 24.41 -50.14
C ASP A 138 -13.86 25.47 -50.85
N GLU A 139 -15.06 25.77 -50.35
CA GLU A 139 -15.93 26.82 -50.90
C GLU A 139 -15.26 28.21 -50.84
N SER A 140 -14.56 28.53 -49.75
CA SER A 140 -13.76 29.77 -49.63
C SER A 140 -12.68 29.85 -50.70
N ASN A 141 -11.99 28.74 -50.98
CA ASN A 141 -10.95 28.68 -52.00
C ASN A 141 -11.52 28.83 -53.42
N ILE A 142 -12.67 28.22 -53.69
CA ILE A 142 -13.40 28.37 -54.96
C ILE A 142 -13.78 29.84 -55.19
N LEU A 143 -14.42 30.50 -54.22
CA LEU A 143 -14.79 31.92 -54.35
C LEU A 143 -13.57 32.84 -54.53
N LYS A 144 -12.43 32.52 -53.92
CA LYS A 144 -11.17 33.25 -54.13
C LYS A 144 -10.62 33.07 -55.55
N ALA A 145 -10.82 31.91 -56.16
CA ALA A 145 -10.46 31.67 -57.55
C ALA A 145 -11.40 32.44 -58.49
N GLU A 146 -12.72 32.33 -58.28
CA GLU A 146 -13.73 33.03 -59.08
C GLU A 146 -13.53 34.55 -59.07
N ARG A 147 -13.22 35.13 -57.91
CA ARG A 147 -12.91 36.57 -57.81
C ARG A 147 -11.71 36.96 -58.67
N ARG A 148 -10.62 36.18 -58.62
CA ARG A 148 -9.41 36.44 -59.42
C ARG A 148 -9.68 36.31 -60.92
N GLU A 149 -10.53 35.36 -61.30
CA GLU A 149 -10.97 35.17 -62.68
C GLU A 149 -11.80 36.34 -63.19
N GLU A 150 -12.77 36.85 -62.42
CA GLU A 150 -13.55 38.03 -62.81
C GLU A 150 -12.67 39.29 -62.90
N GLU A 151 -11.69 39.46 -62.00
CA GLU A 151 -10.69 40.54 -62.06
C GLU A 151 -9.78 40.43 -63.30
N ALA A 152 -9.41 39.23 -63.72
CA ALA A 152 -8.67 39.01 -64.96
C ALA A 152 -9.54 39.29 -66.20
N SER A 153 -10.77 38.78 -66.22
CA SER A 153 -11.77 39.01 -67.27
C SER A 153 -12.08 40.49 -67.45
N LEU A 154 -12.17 41.26 -66.36
CA LEU A 154 -12.34 42.71 -66.40
C LEU A 154 -11.16 43.40 -67.11
N ARG A 155 -9.91 43.02 -66.79
CA ARG A 155 -8.70 43.57 -67.43
C ARG A 155 -8.62 43.22 -68.92
N GLU A 156 -8.99 42.00 -69.28
CA GLU A 156 -9.02 41.56 -70.67
C GLU A 156 -10.09 42.31 -71.47
N ARG A 157 -11.34 42.34 -70.97
CA ARG A 157 -12.47 43.02 -71.64
C ARG A 157 -12.23 44.52 -71.78
N SER A 158 -11.69 45.18 -70.75
CA SER A 158 -11.37 46.62 -70.82
C SER A 158 -10.27 46.91 -71.85
N THR A 159 -9.21 46.10 -71.89
CA THR A 159 -8.12 46.23 -72.88
C THR A 159 -8.64 46.01 -74.30
N ALA A 160 -9.48 45.00 -74.51
CA ALA A 160 -10.08 44.70 -75.81
C ALA A 160 -11.00 45.80 -76.33
N GLN A 161 -11.67 46.57 -75.46
CA GLN A 161 -12.47 47.72 -75.92
C GLN A 161 -11.61 48.92 -76.29
N ARG A 162 -10.48 49.15 -75.59
CA ARG A 162 -9.54 50.23 -75.91
C ARG A 162 -8.89 50.07 -77.28
N GLY A 163 -8.68 48.83 -77.72
CA GLY A 163 -8.10 48.53 -79.04
C GLY A 163 -9.04 48.72 -80.25
N LYS A 164 -10.31 49.07 -80.03
CA LYS A 164 -11.28 49.24 -81.13
C LYS A 164 -11.24 50.68 -81.64
N GLY A 165 -11.14 50.86 -82.96
CA GLY A 165 -11.18 52.17 -83.64
C GLY A 165 -12.55 52.84 -83.63
N ARG A 166 -13.15 53.04 -82.45
CA ARG A 166 -14.42 53.74 -82.25
C ARG A 166 -14.18 55.08 -81.53
N PRO A 167 -15.11 56.05 -81.63
CA PRO A 167 -15.00 57.31 -80.89
C PRO A 167 -14.82 57.08 -79.39
N LEU A 168 -13.92 57.84 -78.77
CA LEU A 168 -13.48 57.64 -77.38
C LEU A 168 -14.64 57.61 -76.37
N ASN A 169 -15.65 58.47 -76.55
CA ASN A 169 -16.82 58.56 -75.66
C ASN A 169 -17.62 57.24 -75.62
N VAL A 170 -17.73 56.54 -76.75
CA VAL A 170 -18.45 55.26 -76.82
C VAL A 170 -17.63 54.14 -76.17
N VAL A 171 -16.30 54.18 -76.33
CA VAL A 171 -15.39 53.23 -75.68
C VAL A 171 -15.43 53.40 -74.16
N GLN A 172 -15.37 54.65 -73.67
CA GLN A 172 -15.46 54.96 -72.24
C GLN A 172 -16.80 54.49 -71.63
N GLY A 173 -17.92 54.76 -72.30
CA GLY A 173 -19.24 54.30 -71.84
C GLY A 173 -19.32 52.77 -71.71
N ARG A 174 -18.75 52.03 -72.67
CA ARG A 174 -18.71 50.55 -72.62
C ARG A 174 -17.80 50.03 -71.53
N ILE A 175 -16.62 50.63 -71.35
CA ILE A 175 -15.70 50.26 -70.27
C ILE A 175 -16.36 50.51 -68.91
N GLY A 176 -17.02 51.65 -68.73
CA GLY A 176 -17.74 51.97 -67.50
C GLY A 176 -18.85 50.96 -67.17
N GLU A 177 -19.60 50.52 -68.17
CA GLU A 177 -20.62 49.49 -67.97
C GLU A 177 -20.03 48.11 -67.64
N ILE A 178 -18.93 47.71 -68.31
CA ILE A 178 -18.20 46.47 -67.98
C ILE A 178 -17.65 46.53 -66.55
N GLU A 179 -17.07 47.67 -66.16
CA GLU A 179 -16.56 47.88 -64.81
C GLU A 179 -17.69 47.82 -63.77
N ARG A 180 -18.84 48.45 -64.04
CA ARG A 180 -20.01 48.40 -63.15
C ARG A 180 -20.48 46.97 -62.93
N GLN A 181 -20.70 46.22 -64.02
CA GLN A 181 -21.14 44.82 -63.95
C GLN A 181 -20.13 43.91 -63.22
N SER A 182 -18.84 44.09 -63.50
CA SER A 182 -17.79 43.26 -62.87
C SER A 182 -17.63 43.60 -61.39
N ARG A 183 -17.76 44.89 -61.00
CA ARG A 183 -17.73 45.33 -59.61
C ARG A 183 -18.92 44.78 -58.82
N GLU A 184 -20.13 44.76 -59.39
CA GLU A 184 -21.31 44.15 -58.75
C GLU A 184 -21.09 42.66 -58.46
N LYS A 185 -20.50 41.92 -59.39
CA LYS A 185 -20.14 40.50 -59.18
C LYS A 185 -19.04 40.32 -58.12
N ILE A 186 -17.96 41.10 -58.19
CA ILE A 186 -16.87 41.05 -57.21
C ILE A 186 -17.39 41.37 -55.81
N ASP A 187 -18.29 42.34 -55.68
CA ASP A 187 -18.95 42.69 -54.41
C ASP A 187 -19.84 41.56 -53.89
N PHE A 188 -20.61 40.90 -54.76
CA PHE A 188 -21.38 39.71 -54.40
C PHE A 188 -20.49 38.56 -53.89
N ILE A 189 -19.42 38.22 -54.62
CA ILE A 189 -18.44 37.20 -54.22
C ILE A 189 -17.78 37.61 -52.89
N GLY A 190 -17.44 38.90 -52.72
CA GLY A 190 -16.89 39.44 -51.49
C GLY A 190 -17.81 39.22 -50.28
N ARG A 191 -19.12 39.46 -50.42
CA ARG A 191 -20.11 39.16 -49.37
C ARG A 191 -20.19 37.66 -49.05
N GLN A 192 -20.11 36.79 -50.06
CA GLN A 192 -20.09 35.34 -49.84
C GLN A 192 -18.83 34.92 -49.06
N GLN A 193 -17.66 35.42 -49.45
CA GLN A 193 -16.40 35.17 -48.74
C GLN A 193 -16.46 35.61 -47.27
N SER A 194 -17.03 36.79 -47.00
CA SER A 194 -17.20 37.26 -45.62
C SER A 194 -18.10 36.32 -44.81
N ARG A 195 -19.26 35.91 -45.36
CA ARG A 195 -20.16 34.96 -44.67
C ARG A 195 -19.50 33.62 -44.36
N ILE A 196 -18.75 33.05 -45.30
CA ILE A 196 -18.02 31.79 -45.07
C ILE A 196 -16.93 31.98 -44.04
N THR A 197 -16.23 33.11 -44.06
CA THR A 197 -15.19 33.44 -43.08
C THR A 197 -15.76 33.54 -41.68
N ASP A 198 -16.91 34.20 -41.51
CA ASP A 198 -17.60 34.29 -40.23
C ASP A 198 -18.03 32.90 -39.73
N GLN A 199 -18.57 32.06 -40.62
CA GLN A 199 -18.93 30.68 -40.29
C GLN A 199 -17.72 29.84 -39.87
N LEU A 200 -16.60 29.95 -40.59
CA LEU A 200 -15.35 29.27 -40.24
C LEU A 200 -14.84 29.72 -38.87
N ASN A 201 -14.86 31.03 -38.58
CA ASN A 201 -14.44 31.56 -37.29
C ASN A 201 -15.33 31.06 -36.13
N THR A 202 -16.65 31.02 -36.33
CA THR A 202 -17.58 30.45 -35.35
C THR A 202 -17.30 28.97 -35.12
N LYS A 203 -17.11 28.17 -36.18
CA LYS A 203 -16.81 26.74 -36.06
C LYS A 203 -15.46 26.49 -35.41
N TYR A 204 -14.43 27.27 -35.73
CA TYR A 204 -13.12 27.15 -35.08
C TYR A 204 -13.16 27.52 -33.59
N THR A 205 -13.94 28.54 -33.23
CA THR A 205 -14.19 28.88 -31.82
C THR A 205 -14.87 27.72 -31.08
N LEU A 206 -15.91 27.12 -31.69
CA LEU A 206 -16.61 25.97 -31.12
C LEU A 206 -15.69 24.75 -30.96
N ILE A 207 -14.86 24.44 -31.96
CA ILE A 207 -13.85 23.38 -31.86
C ILE A 207 -12.88 23.66 -30.71
N GLY A 208 -12.46 24.91 -30.54
CA GLY A 208 -11.62 25.34 -29.42
C GLY A 208 -12.28 25.09 -28.06
N GLN A 209 -13.58 25.40 -27.92
CA GLN A 209 -14.36 25.14 -26.72
C GLN A 209 -14.48 23.63 -26.44
N MET A 210 -14.91 22.83 -27.42
CA MET A 210 -15.04 21.37 -27.28
C MET A 210 -13.70 20.70 -26.92
N MET A 211 -12.59 21.18 -27.49
CA MET A 211 -11.24 20.69 -27.14
C MET A 211 -10.83 21.07 -25.72
N SER A 212 -11.24 22.26 -25.25
CA SER A 212 -11.00 22.70 -23.88
C SER A 212 -11.81 21.86 -22.90
N ASP A 213 -13.09 21.64 -23.17
CA ASP A 213 -14.01 20.86 -22.34
C ASP A 213 -13.53 19.41 -22.22
N ALA A 214 -13.18 18.78 -23.35
CA ALA A 214 -12.58 17.45 -23.32
C ALA A 214 -11.27 17.42 -22.51
N GLY A 215 -10.48 18.50 -22.55
CA GLY A 215 -9.29 18.64 -21.72
C GLY A 215 -9.60 18.69 -20.22
N LEU A 216 -10.67 19.40 -19.83
CA LEU A 216 -11.14 19.46 -18.45
C LEU A 216 -11.66 18.09 -17.97
N ASP A 217 -12.44 17.38 -18.79
CA ASP A 217 -12.95 16.05 -18.45
C ASP A 217 -11.82 15.06 -18.10
N TYR A 218 -10.69 15.12 -18.82
CA TYR A 218 -9.52 14.29 -18.51
C TYR A 218 -8.78 14.72 -17.26
N VAL A 219 -8.69 16.03 -16.99
CA VAL A 219 -8.11 16.52 -15.73
C VAL A 219 -8.95 16.05 -14.56
N ASP A 220 -10.28 16.22 -14.63
CA ASP A 220 -11.22 15.77 -13.61
C ASP A 220 -11.16 14.24 -13.42
N ALA A 221 -11.06 13.46 -14.50
CA ALA A 221 -10.91 12.02 -14.43
C ALA A 221 -9.57 11.60 -13.79
N THR A 222 -8.48 12.32 -14.09
CA THR A 222 -7.16 12.07 -13.49
C THR A 222 -7.17 12.42 -12.00
N GLU A 223 -7.75 13.56 -11.62
CA GLU A 223 -7.87 13.98 -10.23
C GLU A 223 -8.74 13.03 -9.41
N ARG A 224 -9.85 12.52 -9.98
CA ARG A 224 -10.68 11.50 -9.36
C ARG A 224 -9.89 10.21 -9.13
N TYR A 225 -9.18 9.73 -10.14
CA TYR A 225 -8.34 8.54 -10.03
C TYR A 225 -7.26 8.70 -8.95
N GLU A 226 -6.53 9.82 -8.94
CA GLU A 226 -5.52 10.11 -7.93
C GLU A 226 -6.13 10.19 -6.52
N THR A 227 -7.33 10.75 -6.40
CA THR A 227 -8.07 10.82 -5.12
C THR A 227 -8.42 9.42 -4.61
N GLU A 228 -9.00 8.56 -5.45
CA GLU A 228 -9.35 7.17 -5.10
C GLU A 228 -8.08 6.37 -4.73
N TYR A 229 -7.02 6.51 -5.51
CA TYR A 229 -5.74 5.88 -5.23
C TYR A 229 -5.15 6.30 -3.88
N ASN A 230 -5.13 7.61 -3.59
CA ASN A 230 -4.63 8.14 -2.33
C ASN A 230 -5.50 7.72 -1.13
N GLN A 231 -6.82 7.59 -1.30
CA GLN A 231 -7.70 7.04 -0.28
C GLN A 231 -7.38 5.57 0.00
N ASN A 232 -7.22 4.76 -1.05
CA ASN A 232 -6.84 3.36 -0.96
C ASN A 232 -5.47 3.19 -0.26
N LEU A 233 -4.50 4.04 -0.56
CA LEU A 233 -3.20 4.03 0.11
C LEU A 233 -3.31 4.33 1.61
N LYS A 234 -4.12 5.30 2.02
CA LYS A 234 -4.37 5.60 3.45
C LYS A 234 -5.03 4.42 4.17
N VAL A 235 -5.97 3.75 3.51
CA VAL A 235 -6.59 2.53 4.05
C VAL A 235 -5.54 1.43 4.21
N TYR A 236 -4.64 1.26 3.24
CA TYR A 236 -3.53 0.32 3.36
C TYR A 236 -2.61 0.66 4.54
N GLU A 237 -2.23 1.92 4.70
CA GLU A 237 -1.39 2.38 5.80
C GLU A 237 -2.04 2.06 7.15
N LEU A 238 -3.35 2.34 7.30
CA LEU A 238 -4.13 2.02 8.50
C LEU A 238 -4.14 0.51 8.78
N ILE A 239 -4.46 -0.32 7.79
CA ILE A 239 -4.46 -1.79 7.92
C ILE A 239 -3.06 -2.31 8.26
N SER A 240 -2.02 -1.75 7.65
CA SER A 240 -0.63 -2.13 7.93
C SER A 240 -0.21 -1.75 9.35
N GLY A 241 -0.69 -0.60 9.85
CA GLY A 241 -0.52 -0.14 11.22
C GLY A 241 -1.16 -1.10 12.20
N GLU A 242 -2.45 -1.43 11.99
CA GLU A 242 -3.17 -2.40 12.82
C GLU A 242 -2.50 -3.79 12.82
N LYS A 243 -1.98 -4.25 11.67
CA LYS A 243 -1.24 -5.53 11.60
C LYS A 243 0.08 -5.48 12.39
N LYS A 244 0.80 -4.36 12.36
CA LYS A 244 2.01 -4.17 13.17
C LYS A 244 1.68 -4.15 14.66
N GLU A 245 0.61 -3.47 15.05
CA GLU A 245 0.12 -3.46 16.43
C GLU A 245 -0.33 -4.86 16.88
N ALA A 246 -1.07 -5.59 16.05
CA ALA A 246 -1.50 -6.96 16.35
C ALA A 246 -0.30 -7.92 16.48
N ARG A 247 0.72 -7.80 15.61
CA ARG A 247 1.98 -8.56 15.75
C ARG A 247 2.72 -8.20 17.03
N SER A 248 2.81 -6.91 17.35
CA SER A 248 3.43 -6.43 18.59
C SER A 248 2.71 -6.97 19.83
N ALA A 249 1.37 -7.00 19.81
CA ALA A 249 0.57 -7.60 20.88
C ALA A 249 0.83 -9.10 21.02
N PHE A 250 0.83 -9.85 19.91
CA PHE A 250 1.15 -11.28 19.90
C PHE A 250 2.58 -11.57 20.39
N GLU A 251 3.56 -10.76 19.97
CA GLU A 251 4.94 -10.87 20.44
C GLU A 251 5.05 -10.55 21.93
N SER A 252 4.34 -9.52 22.41
CA SER A 252 4.25 -9.16 23.82
C SER A 252 3.65 -10.29 24.66
N ASP A 253 2.54 -10.89 24.19
CA ASP A 253 1.90 -12.03 24.85
C ASP A 253 2.82 -13.25 24.89
N ARG A 254 3.55 -13.51 23.80
CA ARG A 254 4.55 -14.59 23.74
C ARG A 254 5.73 -14.34 24.68
N ILE A 255 6.22 -13.09 24.78
CA ILE A 255 7.28 -12.70 25.71
C ILE A 255 6.79 -12.82 27.16
N ALA A 256 5.56 -12.39 27.45
CA ALA A 256 4.95 -12.56 28.76
C ALA A 256 4.80 -14.04 29.12
N ALA A 257 4.31 -14.88 28.20
CA ALA A 257 4.24 -16.32 28.37
C ALA A 257 5.62 -16.94 28.65
N LYS A 258 6.67 -16.53 27.93
CA LYS A 258 8.06 -16.95 28.19
C LYS A 258 8.55 -16.53 29.58
N ALA A 259 8.29 -15.29 30.00
CA ALA A 259 8.69 -14.81 31.31
C ALA A 259 8.01 -15.59 32.46
N ASN A 260 6.71 -15.90 32.28
CA ASN A 260 5.96 -16.71 33.23
C ASN A 260 6.49 -18.14 33.28
N LEU A 261 6.75 -18.72 32.12
CA LEU A 261 7.32 -20.06 32.01
C LEU A 261 8.70 -20.13 32.67
N GLN A 262 9.55 -19.12 32.43
CA GLN A 262 10.86 -19.02 33.08
C GLN A 262 10.74 -18.96 34.61
N THR A 263 9.67 -18.36 35.14
CA THR A 263 9.42 -18.34 36.60
C THR A 263 9.15 -19.76 37.13
N TYR A 264 8.34 -20.56 36.42
CA TYR A 264 8.16 -21.98 36.78
C TYR A 264 9.45 -22.78 36.68
N ILE A 265 10.24 -22.54 35.64
CA ILE A 265 11.56 -23.17 35.46
C ILE A 265 12.45 -22.83 36.66
N ASN A 266 12.56 -21.56 37.04
CA ASN A 266 13.39 -21.12 38.16
C ASN A 266 12.98 -21.80 39.47
N VAL A 267 11.67 -21.86 39.77
CA VAL A 267 11.15 -22.50 41.00
C VAL A 267 11.43 -24.01 41.03
N ILE A 268 11.34 -24.67 39.87
CA ILE A 268 11.70 -26.10 39.73
C ILE A 268 13.22 -26.28 39.94
N THR A 269 14.03 -25.45 39.28
CA THR A 269 15.49 -25.52 39.36
C THR A 269 16.06 -25.17 40.71
N GLU A 270 15.37 -24.35 41.52
CA GLU A 270 15.79 -24.06 42.90
C GLU A 270 15.48 -25.21 43.88
N GLY A 271 14.90 -26.32 43.40
CA GLY A 271 14.55 -27.49 44.21
C GLY A 271 13.31 -27.28 45.09
N ASN A 272 12.61 -26.17 44.92
CA ASN A 272 11.42 -25.82 45.70
C ASN A 272 10.17 -26.55 45.22
N LEU A 273 10.21 -27.18 44.04
CA LEU A 273 9.06 -27.81 43.41
C LEU A 273 9.50 -29.01 42.54
N ASP A 274 9.01 -30.20 42.85
CA ASP A 274 9.22 -31.39 42.01
C ASP A 274 8.18 -31.39 40.87
N PRO A 275 8.58 -31.41 39.58
CA PRO A 275 7.66 -31.46 38.44
C PRO A 275 6.66 -32.62 38.50
N SER A 276 7.04 -33.73 39.14
CA SER A 276 6.16 -34.90 39.30
C SER A 276 5.02 -34.63 40.29
N SER A 277 5.29 -33.80 41.31
CA SER A 277 4.37 -33.40 42.38
C SER A 277 3.37 -32.31 41.99
N LEU A 278 3.54 -31.69 40.82
CA LEU A 278 2.60 -30.69 40.29
C LEU A 278 1.20 -31.30 40.11
N SER A 279 0.17 -30.55 40.50
CA SER A 279 -1.21 -30.93 40.27
C SER A 279 -1.51 -30.98 38.76
N GLY A 280 -2.56 -31.71 38.36
CA GLY A 280 -3.00 -31.79 36.95
C GLY A 280 -3.26 -30.39 36.34
N ASP A 281 -3.83 -29.48 37.12
CA ASP A 281 -4.11 -28.11 36.69
C ASP A 281 -2.82 -27.29 36.48
N GLN A 282 -1.81 -27.49 37.31
CA GLN A 282 -0.50 -26.83 37.15
C GLN A 282 0.24 -27.35 35.91
N LYS A 283 0.21 -28.66 35.67
CA LYS A 283 0.80 -29.26 34.45
C LYS A 283 0.10 -28.76 33.18
N LEU A 284 -1.23 -28.63 33.23
CA LEU A 284 -2.01 -28.05 32.15
C LEU A 284 -1.68 -26.57 31.93
N MET A 285 -1.48 -25.80 33.00
CA MET A 285 -1.08 -24.40 32.91
C MET A 285 0.29 -24.23 32.27
N ILE A 286 1.27 -25.04 32.70
CA ILE A 286 2.61 -25.07 32.10
C ILE A 286 2.52 -25.43 30.62
N SER A 287 1.75 -26.47 30.27
CA SER A 287 1.55 -26.88 28.87
C SER A 287 0.96 -25.76 28.00
N LYS A 288 0.06 -24.95 28.56
CA LYS A 288 -0.50 -23.78 27.86
C LYS A 288 0.53 -22.66 27.70
N LEU A 289 1.34 -22.38 28.71
CA LEU A 289 2.42 -21.39 28.64
C LEU A 289 3.52 -21.83 27.67
N GLU A 290 3.83 -23.12 27.60
CA GLU A 290 4.72 -23.70 26.59
C GLU A 290 4.15 -23.46 25.19
N ALA A 291 2.89 -23.84 24.95
CA ALA A 291 2.24 -23.59 23.66
C ALA A 291 2.22 -22.10 23.27
N GLN A 292 1.88 -21.20 24.20
CA GLN A 292 1.83 -19.75 23.97
C GLN A 292 3.21 -19.11 23.75
N SER A 293 4.24 -19.62 24.41
CA SER A 293 5.62 -19.16 24.23
C SER A 293 6.26 -19.63 22.92
N GLY A 294 5.59 -20.56 22.21
CA GLY A 294 6.09 -21.23 21.01
C GLY A 294 7.00 -22.42 21.34
N LEU A 295 6.96 -22.92 22.57
CA LEU A 295 7.69 -24.10 23.00
C LEU A 295 6.80 -25.35 22.85
N PRO A 296 7.39 -26.52 22.53
CA PRO A 296 6.63 -27.75 22.48
C PRO A 296 6.01 -28.11 23.84
N ILE A 297 4.77 -28.59 23.83
CA ILE A 297 4.08 -29.06 25.04
C ILE A 297 4.85 -30.24 25.66
N GLY A 298 5.16 -30.14 26.95
CA GLY A 298 5.98 -31.11 27.69
C GLY A 298 7.47 -30.77 27.73
N PHE A 299 7.88 -29.61 27.20
CA PHE A 299 9.27 -29.15 27.21
C PHE A 299 9.89 -29.17 28.62
N ILE A 300 9.22 -28.58 29.62
CA ILE A 300 9.65 -28.57 31.02
C ILE A 300 9.65 -29.97 31.62
N SER A 301 8.70 -30.82 31.24
CA SER A 301 8.62 -32.19 31.77
C SER A 301 9.74 -33.09 31.25
N ASN A 302 10.25 -32.80 30.05
CA ASN A 302 11.36 -33.53 29.42
C ASN A 302 12.75 -32.99 29.83
N LEU A 303 12.80 -31.76 30.33
CA LEU A 303 13.98 -31.18 30.96
C LEU A 303 14.25 -31.93 32.27
N LYS A 304 15.09 -32.97 32.21
CA LYS A 304 15.57 -33.73 33.38
C LYS A 304 16.53 -32.90 34.24
N MET A 305 16.12 -31.72 34.67
CA MET A 305 16.94 -30.80 35.46
C MET A 305 17.04 -31.29 36.91
N SER A 306 18.24 -31.22 37.48
CA SER A 306 18.44 -31.33 38.92
C SER A 306 18.18 -29.98 39.60
N ALA A 307 17.98 -30.01 40.92
CA ALA A 307 17.67 -28.84 41.77
C ALA A 307 18.81 -27.80 41.89
N GLN A 308 19.84 -27.89 41.05
CA GLN A 308 20.96 -26.97 40.99
C GLN A 308 21.30 -26.54 39.56
N ASP A 309 20.60 -27.08 38.55
CA ASP A 309 20.90 -26.77 37.16
C ASP A 309 20.18 -25.48 36.73
N LYS A 310 20.87 -24.61 35.99
CA LYS A 310 20.32 -23.34 35.52
C LYS A 310 20.07 -23.39 34.02
N LEU A 311 18.85 -23.12 33.59
CA LEU A 311 18.54 -22.93 32.17
C LEU A 311 19.07 -21.56 31.70
N ILE A 312 19.93 -21.56 30.67
CA ILE A 312 20.56 -20.34 30.14
C ILE A 312 19.84 -19.86 28.89
N SER A 313 19.56 -20.76 27.95
CA SER A 313 18.83 -20.43 26.72
C SER A 313 18.14 -21.65 26.12
N VAL A 314 17.14 -21.41 25.28
CA VAL A 314 16.43 -22.45 24.53
C VAL A 314 16.45 -22.07 23.05
N ASN A 315 16.92 -22.99 22.21
CA ASN A 315 16.86 -22.86 20.78
C ASN A 315 15.52 -23.43 20.29
N GLU A 316 14.60 -22.53 19.96
CA GLU A 316 13.24 -22.87 19.51
C GLU A 316 13.23 -23.67 18.20
N LYS A 317 14.24 -23.51 17.35
CA LYS A 317 14.29 -24.19 16.04
C LYS A 317 14.74 -25.63 16.18
N THR A 318 15.70 -25.90 17.07
CA THR A 318 16.30 -27.23 17.22
C THR A 318 15.69 -28.02 18.38
N GLY A 319 14.97 -27.36 19.30
CA GLY A 319 14.47 -27.97 20.53
C GLY A 319 15.60 -28.28 21.52
N GLU A 320 16.73 -27.58 21.41
CA GLU A 320 17.89 -27.73 22.30
C GLU A 320 17.82 -26.70 23.43
N ALA A 321 18.09 -27.14 24.65
CA ALA A 321 18.22 -26.28 25.81
C ALA A 321 19.69 -26.22 26.25
N LEU A 322 20.25 -25.02 26.36
CA LEU A 322 21.55 -24.79 26.98
C LEU A 322 21.35 -24.65 28.48
N MET A 323 21.90 -25.59 29.23
CA MET A 323 21.87 -25.62 30.67
C MET A 323 23.27 -25.43 31.24
N MET A 324 23.35 -24.92 32.47
CA MET A 324 24.55 -24.90 33.28
C MET A 324 24.31 -25.86 34.45
N GLY A 325 25.09 -26.93 34.51
CA GLY A 325 25.02 -27.91 35.57
C GLY A 325 25.46 -27.34 36.92
N SER A 326 25.13 -28.06 38.00
CA SER A 326 25.60 -27.75 39.36
C SER A 326 27.13 -27.66 39.53
N ASP A 327 27.88 -28.27 38.61
CA ASP A 327 29.34 -28.23 38.51
C ASP A 327 29.87 -26.98 37.77
N GLY A 328 28.97 -26.13 37.27
CA GLY A 328 29.29 -24.94 36.49
C GLY A 328 29.62 -25.22 35.03
N LEU A 329 29.51 -26.46 34.56
CA LEU A 329 29.72 -26.82 33.16
C LEU A 329 28.44 -26.59 32.34
N PHE A 330 28.59 -26.24 31.07
CA PHE A 330 27.47 -26.09 30.16
C PHE A 330 27.13 -27.43 29.51
N ASP A 331 25.86 -27.81 29.52
CA ASP A 331 25.35 -28.99 28.84
C ASP A 331 24.23 -28.59 27.87
N VAL A 332 24.21 -29.23 26.70
CA VAL A 332 23.17 -29.02 25.68
C VAL A 332 22.23 -30.22 25.73
N VAL A 333 21.06 -30.01 26.33
CA VAL A 333 20.06 -31.06 26.49
C VAL A 333 19.09 -31.01 25.33
N GLN A 334 19.01 -32.11 24.58
CA GLN A 334 18.00 -32.27 23.54
C GLN A 334 16.66 -32.61 24.18
N THR A 335 15.67 -31.73 24.05
CA THR A 335 14.37 -31.91 24.76
C THR A 335 13.44 -32.91 24.09
N GLY A 336 13.87 -33.54 22.99
CA GLY A 336 13.13 -34.59 22.28
C GLY A 336 11.91 -34.10 21.51
N LEU A 337 11.56 -32.82 21.63
CA LEU A 337 10.39 -32.22 20.99
C LEU A 337 10.88 -31.21 19.95
N ARG A 338 10.93 -31.62 18.69
CA ARG A 338 11.03 -30.65 17.59
C ARG A 338 9.66 -30.02 17.43
N PRO A 339 9.52 -28.68 17.37
CA PRO A 339 8.28 -28.11 16.89
C PRO A 339 8.04 -28.68 15.48
N THR A 340 6.93 -29.39 15.29
CA THR A 340 6.48 -29.74 13.94
C THR A 340 6.47 -28.44 13.15
N PRO A 341 7.20 -28.33 12.03
CA PRO A 341 7.23 -27.10 11.25
C PRO A 341 5.78 -26.75 10.92
N THR A 342 5.27 -25.67 11.52
CA THR A 342 3.99 -25.12 11.13
C THR A 342 4.15 -24.70 9.67
N LYS A 343 3.17 -25.08 8.84
CA LYS A 343 3.16 -24.80 7.38
C LYS A 343 3.36 -23.31 7.03
N GLU A 344 3.31 -22.42 8.02
CA GLU A 344 3.65 -21.00 7.92
C GLU A 344 5.12 -20.73 7.54
N THR A 345 6.06 -21.64 7.86
CA THR A 345 7.50 -21.43 7.60
C THR A 345 7.94 -21.61 6.15
N GLU A 346 7.24 -22.43 5.35
CA GLU A 346 7.58 -22.57 3.92
C GLU A 346 7.26 -21.30 3.12
N GLY A 347 6.17 -20.60 3.50
CA GLY A 347 5.78 -19.33 2.88
C GLY A 347 6.75 -18.20 3.21
N GLU A 348 7.21 -18.13 4.47
CA GLU A 348 8.19 -17.14 4.94
C GLU A 348 9.59 -17.41 4.38
N SER A 349 9.98 -18.68 4.28
CA SER A 349 11.24 -19.07 3.63
C SER A 349 11.24 -18.67 2.15
N LYS A 350 10.17 -18.97 1.42
CA LYS A 350 10.02 -18.57 0.02
C LYS A 350 10.03 -17.05 -0.17
N SER A 351 9.37 -16.30 0.71
CA SER A 351 9.36 -14.83 0.62
C SER A 351 10.74 -14.23 0.92
N PHE A 352 11.47 -14.78 1.89
CA PHE A 352 12.84 -14.38 2.19
C PHE A 352 13.77 -14.58 0.99
N PHE A 353 13.81 -15.80 0.42
CA PHE A 353 14.67 -16.08 -0.73
C PHE A 353 14.26 -15.29 -1.98
N THR A 354 12.95 -15.06 -2.19
CA THR A 354 12.46 -14.24 -3.30
C THR A 354 12.95 -12.79 -3.16
N ASN A 355 12.89 -12.22 -1.95
CA ASN A 355 13.35 -10.85 -1.70
C ASN A 355 14.87 -10.74 -1.82
N SER A 356 15.64 -11.68 -1.30
CA SER A 356 17.10 -11.72 -1.44
C SER A 356 17.53 -11.83 -2.89
N ALA A 357 16.93 -12.76 -3.66
CA ALA A 357 17.19 -12.89 -5.09
C ALA A 357 16.86 -11.60 -5.84
N LYS A 358 15.71 -10.97 -5.54
CA LYS A 358 15.32 -9.69 -6.14
C LYS A 358 16.35 -8.59 -5.88
N THR A 359 16.81 -8.44 -4.63
CA THR A 359 17.82 -7.42 -4.28
C THR A 359 19.15 -7.67 -5.01
N ASP A 360 19.61 -8.91 -5.12
CA ASP A 360 20.82 -9.23 -5.87
C ASP A 360 20.67 -8.92 -7.37
N ILE A 361 19.51 -9.22 -7.95
CA ILE A 361 19.18 -8.88 -9.35
C ILE A 361 19.20 -7.36 -9.56
N GLU A 362 18.53 -6.60 -8.68
CA GLU A 362 18.49 -5.13 -8.74
C GLU A 362 19.90 -4.51 -8.61
N ASN A 363 20.80 -5.17 -7.88
CA ASN A 363 22.20 -4.80 -7.74
C ASN A 363 23.08 -5.23 -8.94
N GLY A 364 22.50 -5.79 -10.00
CA GLY A 364 23.21 -6.16 -11.23
C GLY A 364 23.92 -7.51 -11.19
N VAL A 365 23.56 -8.41 -10.26
CA VAL A 365 24.09 -9.78 -10.26
C VAL A 365 23.51 -10.53 -11.46
N GLY A 366 24.38 -11.06 -12.34
CA GLY A 366 23.97 -11.78 -13.55
C GLY A 366 23.19 -13.08 -13.28
N LEU A 367 22.33 -13.48 -14.21
CA LEU A 367 21.36 -14.57 -14.05
C LEU A 367 22.00 -15.89 -13.61
N ILE A 368 23.10 -16.30 -14.25
CA ILE A 368 23.80 -17.55 -13.90
C ILE A 368 24.19 -17.59 -12.42
N LYS A 369 24.66 -16.47 -11.87
CA LYS A 369 25.06 -16.38 -10.46
C LYS A 369 23.85 -16.41 -9.52
N VAL A 370 22.75 -15.77 -9.92
CA VAL A 370 21.46 -15.87 -9.19
C VAL A 370 20.98 -17.32 -9.16
N LEU A 371 21.02 -18.03 -10.29
CA LEU A 371 20.63 -19.44 -10.35
C LEU A 371 21.51 -20.32 -9.48
N GLN A 372 22.83 -20.10 -9.47
CA GLN A 372 23.75 -20.84 -8.61
C GLN A 372 23.47 -20.66 -7.11
N ILE A 373 23.08 -19.45 -6.69
CA ILE A 373 22.83 -19.14 -5.28
C ILE A 373 21.47 -19.67 -4.82
N TYR A 374 20.43 -19.53 -5.66
CA TYR A 374 19.04 -19.67 -5.21
C TYR A 374 18.29 -20.90 -5.74
N SER A 375 18.84 -21.65 -6.71
CA SER A 375 18.14 -22.81 -7.31
C SER A 375 17.86 -23.97 -6.34
N GLY A 376 18.56 -24.04 -5.20
CA GLY A 376 18.27 -25.03 -4.15
C GLY A 376 16.98 -24.73 -3.36
N GLU A 377 16.56 -23.46 -3.32
CA GLU A 377 15.49 -22.97 -2.45
C GLU A 377 14.28 -22.42 -3.25
N MET A 378 14.48 -22.12 -4.54
CA MET A 378 13.45 -21.55 -5.42
C MET A 378 13.35 -22.30 -6.75
N ASP A 379 12.14 -22.30 -7.34
CA ASP A 379 11.94 -22.81 -8.68
C ASP A 379 12.74 -22.00 -9.71
N VAL A 380 13.44 -22.72 -10.58
CA VAL A 380 14.41 -22.15 -11.51
C VAL A 380 13.74 -21.29 -12.59
N ASN A 381 12.52 -21.64 -13.00
CA ASN A 381 11.75 -20.84 -13.96
C ASN A 381 11.19 -19.57 -13.30
N SER A 382 10.81 -19.63 -12.02
CA SER A 382 10.46 -18.44 -11.24
C SER A 382 11.64 -17.48 -11.10
N LEU A 383 12.85 -17.97 -10.85
CA LEU A 383 14.06 -17.14 -10.79
C LEU A 383 14.36 -16.47 -12.15
N TYR A 384 14.21 -17.20 -13.26
CA TYR A 384 14.37 -16.64 -14.60
C TYR A 384 13.40 -15.47 -14.87
N LYS A 385 12.11 -15.66 -14.55
CA LYS A 385 11.10 -14.59 -14.68
C LYS A 385 11.40 -13.40 -13.78
N LEU A 386 11.78 -13.67 -12.52
CA LEU A 386 12.14 -12.63 -11.56
C LEU A 386 13.32 -11.80 -12.06
N TYR A 387 14.32 -12.45 -12.68
CA TYR A 387 15.47 -11.78 -13.31
C TYR A 387 15.04 -10.87 -14.46
N ASN A 388 14.27 -11.38 -15.41
CA ASN A 388 13.85 -10.62 -16.60
C ASN A 388 12.98 -9.40 -16.27
N ILE A 389 12.32 -9.40 -15.11
CA ILE A 389 11.50 -8.27 -14.64
C ILE A 389 12.35 -7.20 -13.94
N ASN A 390 13.33 -7.60 -13.11
CA ASN A 390 13.98 -6.69 -12.16
C ASN A 390 15.44 -6.34 -12.53
N SER A 391 16.03 -6.99 -13.53
CA SER A 391 17.44 -6.75 -13.87
C SER A 391 17.64 -5.37 -14.49
N PRO A 392 18.62 -4.57 -13.99
CA PRO A 392 18.95 -3.27 -14.58
C PRO A 392 19.63 -3.39 -15.94
N HIS A 393 20.11 -4.59 -16.30
CA HIS A 393 20.75 -4.88 -17.58
C HIS A 393 19.75 -5.32 -18.67
N GLY A 394 18.46 -5.23 -18.38
CA GLY A 394 17.40 -5.72 -19.25
C GLY A 394 17.22 -7.24 -19.16
N ARG A 395 16.57 -7.83 -20.16
CA ARG A 395 16.31 -9.27 -20.21
C ARG A 395 17.61 -10.07 -20.27
N ALA A 396 17.57 -11.28 -19.72
CA ALA A 396 18.63 -12.28 -19.82
C ALA A 396 19.08 -12.46 -21.28
N ASN A 397 20.38 -12.34 -21.51
CA ASN A 397 21.01 -12.50 -22.83
C ASN A 397 21.62 -13.90 -23.02
N GLU A 398 21.62 -14.72 -21.97
CA GLU A 398 22.10 -16.09 -21.98
C GLU A 398 21.34 -16.95 -23.00
N THR A 399 22.07 -17.88 -23.61
CA THR A 399 21.55 -18.83 -24.58
C THR A 399 20.81 -19.97 -23.90
N VAL A 400 19.93 -20.65 -24.65
CA VAL A 400 19.22 -21.84 -24.16
C VAL A 400 20.22 -22.91 -23.70
N ASP A 401 21.36 -23.04 -24.39
CA ASP A 401 22.39 -24.02 -24.04
C ASP A 401 23.13 -23.66 -22.73
N GLU A 402 23.33 -22.38 -22.43
CA GLU A 402 23.91 -21.91 -21.16
C GLU A 402 22.96 -22.09 -19.97
N LEU A 403 21.65 -22.03 -20.21
CA LEU A 403 20.62 -22.16 -19.17
C LEU A 403 20.14 -23.60 -18.94
N ARG A 404 20.36 -24.50 -19.92
CA ARG A 404 19.97 -25.92 -19.83
C ARG A 404 20.55 -26.65 -18.61
N PRO A 405 21.81 -26.45 -18.18
CA PRO A 405 22.36 -27.10 -16.99
C PRO A 405 21.61 -26.77 -15.70
N PHE A 406 20.92 -25.63 -15.66
CA PHE A 406 20.12 -25.20 -14.50
C PHE A 406 18.68 -25.71 -14.54
N GLY A 407 18.26 -26.40 -15.61
CA GLY A 407 16.91 -26.95 -15.72
C GLY A 407 15.83 -25.93 -16.11
N ILE A 408 16.22 -24.80 -16.70
CA ILE A 408 15.26 -23.82 -17.26
C ILE A 408 14.59 -24.41 -18.50
N ASP A 409 13.27 -24.24 -18.61
CA ASP A 409 12.51 -24.69 -19.79
C ASP A 409 12.93 -23.90 -21.04
N PRO A 410 13.46 -24.57 -22.10
CA PRO A 410 13.83 -23.94 -23.36
C PRO A 410 12.71 -23.09 -23.96
N LYS A 411 11.45 -23.53 -23.82
CA LYS A 411 10.29 -22.81 -24.39
C LYS A 411 10.10 -21.45 -23.76
N LEU A 412 10.43 -21.30 -22.47
CA LEU A 412 10.33 -20.03 -21.74
C LEU A 412 11.34 -19.01 -22.28
N VAL A 413 12.56 -19.47 -22.56
CA VAL A 413 13.64 -18.65 -23.14
C VAL A 413 13.30 -18.26 -24.58
N GLU A 414 12.76 -19.18 -25.36
CA GLU A 414 12.33 -18.92 -26.74
C GLU A 414 11.16 -17.94 -26.81
N SER A 415 10.17 -18.06 -25.90
CA SER A 415 9.04 -17.13 -25.86
C SER A 415 9.47 -15.70 -25.50
N ASP A 416 10.39 -15.53 -24.55
CA ASP A 416 10.86 -14.21 -24.14
C ASP A 416 11.70 -13.52 -25.23
N LYS A 417 12.41 -14.30 -26.07
CA LYS A 417 13.10 -13.77 -27.25
C LYS A 417 12.13 -13.32 -28.35
N SER A 418 11.04 -14.06 -28.55
CA SER A 418 10.02 -13.72 -29.56
C SER A 418 9.24 -12.44 -29.25
N LEU A 419 9.15 -12.06 -27.97
CA LEU A 419 8.49 -10.85 -27.49
C LEU A 419 9.40 -9.60 -27.55
N GLY A 420 10.65 -9.74 -28.00
CA GLY A 420 11.67 -8.69 -27.98
C GLY A 420 12.11 -8.17 -29.34
N LEU A 421 11.27 -8.28 -30.37
CA LEU A 421 11.48 -7.68 -31.70
C LEU A 421 10.57 -6.48 -31.94
#